data_AF-L9X782-F1
#
_entry.id   AF-L9X782-F1
#
_cell.length_a   1.000
_cell.length_b   1.000
_cell.length_c   1.000
_cell.angle_alpha   90.00
_cell.angle_beta   90.00
_cell.angle_gamma   90.00
#
_symmetry.space_group_name_H-M   'P 1'
#
loop_
_entity.id
_entity.type
_entity.pdbx_description
1 polymer ?
#
loop_
_entity_poly.entity_id
_entity_poly.type
_entity_poly.pdbx_seq_one_letter_code
_entity_poly.pdbx_strand_id
1 'polypeptide(L)'
;MATNTEPSGFGRFFQQYTKTWMHAVATAGLTAFGLLSFVHRGFVLLALACYIVPPIVLYITRRGDDASGNSMSPTDAALAEQSESNGNERNGDERIEPEDRSAPESGADSLGPPPAEPGARADSPNERERESLEDSPTDDREPGVEAEPETQSEPAPSSEPTPDAEPSTESAGAAAPEPDPNESAGEPEPAAADATSPSEPHDEDETGSEPEAEPEWRHADAPTDATLLDTAVAGSSAVAVGEGGVVTMTDGEEWSITLEDGPAAQGQALHGVDATEDGEVAWVAGDGGAVGRLELDSGRHTDFSAPGDRTDNLAGIAVAGAAGDETVLLINGSGEVLGGRYRDGDCSWDEPLQPGSGSSLSDVVLDGEVGYCCDTNDGVFATDDGGESFEPIGIDDANGTPTGLAAGEDDTCHLCTDAGVVHRYDGSRWTPERVCEDALSGIARAGDRLAVCTADGAIYERDDPTDDWERADADAEGGLEAIALGDGLGVAVGGEGTTIERR
;
A
#
# COMPACT_ATOMS: atom_id res chain seq x y z
N MET A 1 28.93 -32.74 25.88
CA MET A 1 27.95 -32.21 26.86
C MET A 1 28.26 -30.75 27.10
N ALA A 2 27.60 -29.88 26.34
CA ALA A 2 27.45 -28.46 26.64
C ALA A 2 25.99 -28.17 26.28
N THR A 3 25.17 -27.87 27.30
CA THR A 3 23.79 -27.45 27.12
C THR A 3 23.82 -25.96 26.79
N ASN A 4 23.70 -25.62 25.50
CA ASN A 4 23.33 -24.28 25.08
C ASN A 4 21.87 -24.08 25.46
N THR A 5 21.65 -23.39 26.57
CA THR A 5 20.33 -22.84 26.91
C THR A 5 20.21 -21.53 26.15
N GLU A 6 19.48 -21.52 25.04
CA GLU A 6 19.26 -20.33 24.23
C GLU A 6 18.47 -19.25 25.01
N PRO A 7 18.81 -17.96 24.84
CA PRO A 7 18.06 -16.84 25.44
C PRO A 7 16.78 -16.43 24.66
N SER A 8 16.31 -17.24 23.71
CA SER A 8 15.22 -16.92 22.77
C SER A 8 13.80 -16.80 23.39
N GLY A 9 13.59 -17.16 24.66
CA GLY A 9 12.24 -17.22 25.25
C GLY A 9 11.69 -15.90 25.81
N PHE A 10 12.53 -15.00 26.33
CA PHE A 10 12.04 -13.83 27.06
C PHE A 10 11.70 -12.65 26.13
N GLY A 11 12.47 -12.43 25.05
CA GLY A 11 12.22 -11.35 24.09
C GLY A 11 10.87 -11.50 23.40
N ARG A 12 10.60 -12.68 22.81
CA ARG A 12 9.32 -12.99 22.17
C ARG A 12 8.13 -12.90 23.14
N PHE A 13 8.30 -13.38 24.37
CA PHE A 13 7.27 -13.22 25.40
C PHE A 13 7.00 -11.75 25.74
N PHE A 14 8.04 -10.93 25.86
CA PHE A 14 7.89 -9.51 26.19
C PHE A 14 7.20 -8.74 25.06
N GLN A 15 7.53 -9.05 23.80
CA GLN A 15 6.88 -8.47 22.61
C GLN A 15 5.39 -8.87 22.52
N GLN A 16 5.04 -10.12 22.83
CA GLN A 16 3.64 -10.52 22.97
C GLN A 16 2.97 -9.85 24.18
N TYR A 17 3.66 -9.69 25.30
CA TYR A 17 3.12 -9.03 26.50
C TYR A 17 2.74 -7.57 26.23
N THR A 18 3.57 -6.81 25.52
CA THR A 18 3.28 -5.41 25.17
C THR A 18 2.04 -5.25 24.31
N LYS A 19 1.67 -6.27 23.53
CA LYS A 19 0.44 -6.32 22.72
C LYS A 19 -0.83 -6.68 23.52
N THR A 20 -0.73 -6.99 24.82
CA THR A 20 -1.90 -7.37 25.64
C THR A 20 -2.55 -6.19 26.37
N TRP A 21 -3.87 -6.28 26.62
CA TRP A 21 -4.58 -5.34 27.49
C TRP A 21 -3.97 -5.23 28.91
N MET A 22 -3.25 -6.27 29.37
CA MET A 22 -2.53 -6.27 30.64
C MET A 22 -1.33 -5.30 30.64
N HIS A 23 -0.69 -5.06 29.49
CA HIS A 23 0.32 -4.02 29.36
C HIS A 23 -0.31 -2.63 29.48
N ALA A 24 -1.44 -2.39 28.81
CA ALA A 24 -2.16 -1.13 28.91
C ALA A 24 -2.57 -0.81 30.36
N VAL A 25 -3.04 -1.81 31.13
CA VAL A 25 -3.35 -1.66 32.56
C VAL A 25 -2.10 -1.37 33.39
N ALA A 26 -0.98 -2.03 33.10
CA ALA A 26 0.29 -1.80 33.80
C ALA A 26 0.81 -0.36 33.56
N THR A 27 0.70 0.13 32.33
CA THR A 27 1.08 1.49 31.93
C THR A 27 0.15 2.53 32.55
N ALA A 28 -1.16 2.29 32.59
CA ALA A 28 -2.10 3.15 33.30
C ALA A 28 -1.80 3.21 34.82
N GLY A 29 -1.46 2.06 35.42
CA GLY A 29 -1.01 1.98 36.80
C GLY A 29 0.29 2.76 37.06
N LEU A 30 1.28 2.62 36.18
CA LEU A 30 2.54 3.36 36.25
C LEU A 30 2.30 4.87 36.21
N THR A 31 1.44 5.35 35.31
CA THR A 31 1.10 6.78 35.20
C THR A 31 0.34 7.27 36.43
N ALA A 32 -0.67 6.53 36.89
CA ALA A 32 -1.45 6.90 38.06
C ALA A 32 -0.59 6.96 39.33
N PHE A 33 0.20 5.92 39.63
CA PHE A 33 1.07 5.90 40.80
C PHE A 33 2.30 6.81 40.66
N GLY A 34 2.77 7.02 39.42
CA GLY A 34 3.83 7.97 39.10
C GLY A 34 3.43 9.40 39.46
N LEU A 35 2.19 9.81 39.14
CA LEU A 35 1.68 11.13 39.55
C LEU A 35 1.51 11.27 41.07
N LEU A 36 1.34 10.17 41.82
CA LEU A 36 1.30 10.20 43.30
C LEU A 36 2.69 10.29 43.95
N SER A 37 3.80 10.25 43.20
CA SER A 37 5.15 10.37 43.77
C SER A 37 5.41 11.70 44.45
N PHE A 38 4.68 12.76 44.07
CA PHE A 38 4.74 14.08 44.71
C PHE A 38 4.24 14.06 46.16
N VAL A 39 3.38 13.10 46.52
CA VAL A 39 2.81 12.96 47.87
C VAL A 39 3.74 12.14 48.77
N HIS A 40 4.29 11.04 48.25
CA HIS A 40 5.19 10.18 49.02
C HIS A 40 6.14 9.42 48.09
N ARG A 41 7.44 9.44 48.40
CA ARG A 41 8.47 8.74 47.61
C ARG A 41 8.24 7.23 47.49
N GLY A 42 7.49 6.63 48.41
CA GLY A 42 7.09 5.22 48.35
C GLY A 42 6.22 4.87 47.13
N PHE A 43 5.50 5.83 46.53
CA PHE A 43 4.72 5.59 45.32
C PHE A 43 5.57 5.33 44.08
N VAL A 44 6.83 5.80 44.06
CA VAL A 44 7.78 5.48 42.98
C VAL A 44 8.07 3.98 42.94
N LEU A 45 8.29 3.37 44.12
CA LEU A 45 8.50 1.93 44.22
C LEU A 45 7.24 1.14 43.83
N LEU A 46 6.05 1.66 44.16
CA LEU A 46 4.79 1.05 43.78
C LEU A 46 4.54 1.13 42.26
N ALA A 47 4.81 2.27 41.63
CA ALA A 47 4.69 2.45 40.19
C ALA A 47 5.60 1.48 39.42
N LEU A 48 6.88 1.38 39.82
CA LEU A 48 7.83 0.42 39.26
C LEU A 48 7.37 -1.03 39.47
N ALA A 49 6.87 -1.36 40.67
CA ALA A 49 6.38 -2.71 40.95
C ALA A 49 5.15 -3.07 40.09
N CYS A 50 4.19 -2.14 39.93
CA CYS A 50 3.01 -2.35 39.09
C CYS A 50 3.37 -2.59 37.62
N TYR A 51 4.47 -2.03 37.14
CA TYR A 51 4.93 -2.22 35.76
C TYR A 51 5.75 -3.51 35.56
N ILE A 52 6.63 -3.84 36.52
CA ILE A 52 7.59 -4.95 36.37
C ILE A 52 7.02 -6.30 36.83
N VAL A 53 6.14 -6.32 37.83
CA VAL A 53 5.65 -7.58 38.43
C VAL A 53 4.74 -8.37 37.49
N PRO A 54 3.77 -7.78 36.76
CA PRO A 54 2.88 -8.54 35.88
C PRO A 54 3.59 -9.39 34.81
N PRO A 55 4.56 -8.86 34.02
CA PRO A 55 5.25 -9.68 33.02
C PRO A 55 6.07 -10.80 33.66
N ILE A 56 6.69 -10.57 34.82
CA ILE A 56 7.45 -11.59 35.53
C ILE A 56 6.54 -12.72 36.03
N VAL A 57 5.39 -12.38 36.61
CA VAL A 57 4.43 -13.38 37.12
C VAL A 57 3.90 -14.23 35.96
N LEU A 58 3.48 -13.59 34.86
CA LEU A 58 2.98 -14.29 33.68
C LEU A 58 4.04 -15.18 33.02
N TYR A 59 5.29 -14.72 32.96
CA TYR A 59 6.40 -15.51 32.43
C TYR A 59 6.68 -16.76 33.27
N ILE A 60 6.61 -16.66 34.60
CA ILE A 60 6.85 -17.79 35.51
C ILE A 60 5.67 -18.77 35.49
N THR A 61 4.42 -18.30 35.46
CA THR A 61 3.24 -19.19 35.42
C THR A 61 3.18 -19.98 34.12
N ARG A 62 3.44 -19.33 32.97
CA ARG A 62 3.42 -20.00 31.66
C ARG A 62 4.52 -21.07 31.54
N ARG A 63 5.71 -20.80 32.10
CA ARG A 63 6.82 -21.76 32.14
C ARG A 63 6.58 -22.95 33.09
N GLY A 64 5.68 -22.81 34.06
CA GLY A 64 5.30 -23.88 34.99
C GLY A 64 4.38 -24.94 34.37
N ASP A 65 3.57 -24.54 33.39
CA ASP A 65 2.63 -25.42 32.69
C ASP A 65 3.35 -26.32 31.68
N ASP A 66 4.40 -25.82 31.01
CA ASP A 66 5.19 -26.62 30.05
C ASP A 66 6.07 -27.69 30.71
N ALA A 67 6.43 -27.51 31.99
CA ALA A 67 7.23 -28.49 32.75
C ALA A 67 6.39 -29.62 33.37
N SER A 68 5.07 -29.44 33.40
CA SER A 68 4.13 -30.39 33.97
C SER A 68 3.35 -31.03 32.84
N GLY A 69 4.00 -31.96 32.11
CA GLY A 69 3.40 -32.70 31.00
C GLY A 69 2.25 -33.61 31.45
N ASN A 70 1.14 -33.02 31.88
CA ASN A 70 -0.17 -33.63 32.10
C ASN A 70 -1.20 -32.57 32.55
N SER A 71 -1.89 -31.86 31.63
CA SER A 71 -3.31 -31.53 31.84
C SER A 71 -3.98 -30.90 30.61
N MET A 72 -5.22 -31.32 30.40
CA MET A 72 -6.25 -30.75 29.54
C MET A 72 -6.35 -29.23 29.59
N SER A 73 -6.69 -28.66 28.43
CA SER A 73 -7.11 -27.27 28.25
C SER A 73 -8.35 -26.94 29.12
N PRO A 74 -8.46 -25.72 29.68
CA PRO A 74 -9.65 -25.25 30.41
C PRO A 74 -10.95 -25.29 29.60
N THR A 75 -10.86 -25.46 28.27
CA THR A 75 -12.03 -25.55 27.38
C THR A 75 -12.68 -26.94 27.38
N ASP A 76 -11.92 -28.02 27.65
CA ASP A 76 -12.47 -29.39 27.72
C ASP A 76 -13.23 -29.67 29.04
N ALA A 77 -12.91 -28.93 30.10
CA ALA A 77 -13.62 -29.05 31.38
C ALA A 77 -15.03 -28.43 31.33
N ALA A 78 -15.24 -27.39 30.51
CA ALA A 78 -16.54 -26.71 30.38
C ALA A 78 -17.55 -27.47 29.51
N LEU A 79 -17.08 -28.31 28.58
CA LEU A 79 -17.94 -29.15 27.74
C LEU A 79 -18.33 -30.47 28.42
N ALA A 80 -17.56 -30.94 29.41
CA ALA A 80 -17.89 -32.14 30.18
C ALA A 80 -19.02 -31.89 31.20
N GLU A 81 -19.21 -30.66 31.69
CA GLU A 81 -20.24 -30.36 32.70
C GLU A 81 -21.66 -30.12 32.12
N GLN A 82 -21.83 -30.06 30.79
CA GLN A 82 -23.17 -29.92 30.17
C GLN A 82 -23.85 -31.25 29.77
N SER A 83 -23.16 -32.41 29.88
CA SER A 83 -23.74 -33.71 29.50
C SER A 83 -24.28 -34.54 30.67
N GLU A 84 -24.26 -34.04 31.91
CA GLU A 84 -24.78 -34.75 33.09
C GLU A 84 -26.00 -34.08 33.71
N SER A 85 -27.03 -33.77 32.91
CA SER A 85 -28.38 -33.50 33.43
C SER A 85 -29.46 -33.82 32.40
N ASN A 86 -29.70 -35.12 32.15
CA ASN A 86 -31.06 -35.63 32.13
C ASN A 86 -31.07 -37.16 32.22
N GLY A 87 -31.60 -37.64 33.35
CA GLY A 87 -31.75 -39.06 33.63
C GLY A 87 -32.83 -39.73 32.78
N ASN A 88 -32.52 -40.96 32.38
CA ASN A 88 -33.26 -42.18 32.73
C ASN A 88 -34.79 -42.09 32.71
N GLU A 89 -35.41 -42.68 31.68
CA GLU A 89 -36.59 -43.52 31.85
C GLU A 89 -36.50 -44.84 31.06
N ARG A 90 -37.00 -45.88 31.72
CA ARG A 90 -36.90 -47.31 31.44
C ARG A 90 -37.98 -47.82 30.49
N ASN A 91 -37.59 -48.83 29.71
CA ASN A 91 -38.30 -50.07 29.35
C ASN A 91 -39.64 -50.05 28.61
N GLY A 92 -39.65 -50.83 27.52
CA GLY A 92 -40.81 -51.49 26.88
C GLY A 92 -40.51 -51.70 25.40
N ASP A 93 -39.72 -52.72 25.02
CA ASP A 93 -40.24 -54.01 24.53
C ASP A 93 -41.45 -53.87 23.60
N GLU A 94 -41.23 -53.84 22.27
CA GLU A 94 -42.01 -54.66 21.34
C GLU A 94 -41.30 -54.82 19.97
N ARG A 95 -40.92 -56.07 19.74
CA ARG A 95 -40.65 -56.79 18.49
C ARG A 95 -41.70 -56.55 17.39
N ILE A 96 -41.31 -56.12 16.18
CA ILE A 96 -41.78 -56.62 14.85
C ILE A 96 -40.69 -56.40 13.78
N GLU A 97 -40.52 -57.40 12.91
CA GLU A 97 -39.61 -57.54 11.76
C GLU A 97 -40.03 -56.75 10.48
N PRO A 98 -39.23 -56.75 9.39
CA PRO A 98 -39.17 -55.67 8.40
C PRO A 98 -39.97 -55.93 7.11
N GLU A 99 -40.41 -54.85 6.44
CA GLU A 99 -40.80 -54.79 5.02
C GLU A 99 -40.23 -53.48 4.46
N ASP A 100 -39.32 -53.51 3.48
CA ASP A 100 -39.53 -53.66 2.04
C ASP A 100 -40.41 -52.54 1.43
N ARG A 101 -39.87 -51.97 0.33
CA ARG A 101 -40.54 -51.21 -0.76
C ARG A 101 -40.43 -49.68 -0.83
N SER A 102 -39.56 -49.31 -1.78
CA SER A 102 -39.92 -48.61 -3.01
C SER A 102 -40.15 -47.09 -3.01
N ALA A 103 -39.34 -46.42 -3.83
CA ALA A 103 -39.70 -45.22 -4.58
C ALA A 103 -40.99 -45.44 -5.42
N PRO A 104 -41.67 -44.37 -5.87
CA PRO A 104 -41.33 -43.87 -7.21
C PRO A 104 -41.51 -42.35 -7.44
N GLU A 105 -41.06 -42.02 -8.64
CA GLU A 105 -41.12 -40.80 -9.46
C GLU A 105 -42.41 -39.98 -9.51
N SER A 106 -42.23 -38.76 -10.03
CA SER A 106 -43.01 -38.11 -11.11
C SER A 106 -43.80 -36.85 -10.74
N GLY A 107 -43.65 -35.82 -11.58
CA GLY A 107 -44.48 -34.62 -11.57
C GLY A 107 -43.88 -33.43 -12.32
N ALA A 108 -43.71 -33.56 -13.64
CA ALA A 108 -43.54 -32.44 -14.56
C ALA A 108 -44.92 -31.88 -14.98
N ASP A 109 -45.06 -30.56 -15.09
CA ASP A 109 -45.90 -29.79 -16.04
C ASP A 109 -45.85 -28.29 -15.62
N SER A 110 -45.29 -27.32 -16.35
CA SER A 110 -45.46 -26.82 -17.73
C SER A 110 -46.54 -25.71 -17.89
N LEU A 111 -46.09 -24.56 -18.41
CA LEU A 111 -46.77 -23.48 -19.15
C LEU A 111 -47.43 -22.28 -18.41
N GLY A 112 -46.80 -21.10 -18.54
CA GLY A 112 -47.40 -19.92 -19.21
C GLY A 112 -47.50 -18.57 -18.45
N PRO A 113 -46.93 -17.47 -19.00
CA PRO A 113 -47.32 -16.07 -18.73
C PRO A 113 -48.06 -15.44 -19.95
N PRO A 114 -48.44 -14.14 -20.00
CA PRO A 114 -48.85 -13.13 -19.00
C PRO A 114 -50.25 -12.53 -19.34
N PRO A 115 -50.69 -11.38 -18.78
CA PRO A 115 -51.00 -10.26 -19.69
C PRO A 115 -50.69 -8.84 -19.18
N ALA A 116 -50.52 -7.94 -20.15
CA ALA A 116 -50.39 -6.49 -20.02
C ALA A 116 -51.75 -5.75 -20.07
N GLU A 117 -51.74 -4.55 -19.46
CA GLU A 117 -52.57 -3.32 -19.52
C GLU A 117 -53.97 -3.27 -20.19
N PRO A 118 -54.82 -2.29 -19.77
CA PRO A 118 -54.89 -1.06 -20.57
C PRO A 118 -55.10 0.24 -19.76
N GLY A 119 -54.57 1.34 -20.29
CA GLY A 119 -54.76 2.70 -19.78
C GLY A 119 -56.14 3.32 -20.05
N ALA A 120 -56.41 4.45 -19.39
CA ALA A 120 -57.44 5.40 -19.78
C ALA A 120 -57.06 6.84 -19.36
N ARG A 121 -56.97 7.70 -20.38
CA ARG A 121 -56.95 9.17 -20.31
C ARG A 121 -58.28 9.71 -19.79
N ALA A 122 -58.26 10.81 -19.05
CA ALA A 122 -59.33 11.81 -19.08
C ALA A 122 -58.82 13.20 -18.67
N ASP A 123 -59.26 14.18 -19.46
CA ASP A 123 -58.91 15.59 -19.53
C ASP A 123 -59.61 16.51 -18.51
N SER A 124 -58.84 17.52 -18.04
CA SER A 124 -59.20 18.96 -17.96
C SER A 124 -60.27 19.46 -16.93
N PRO A 125 -60.57 20.78 -16.81
CA PRO A 125 -59.87 21.78 -15.97
C PRO A 125 -60.83 22.68 -15.12
N ASN A 126 -60.31 23.55 -14.23
CA ASN A 126 -60.93 24.84 -13.83
C ASN A 126 -59.96 25.68 -12.97
N GLU A 127 -59.49 26.86 -13.42
CA GLU A 127 -60.07 28.21 -13.17
C GLU A 127 -60.10 28.58 -11.67
N ARG A 128 -59.18 29.44 -11.20
CA ARG A 128 -59.20 30.93 -11.15
C ARG A 128 -59.83 31.49 -9.87
N GLU A 129 -59.05 32.27 -9.12
CA GLU A 129 -59.35 33.57 -8.47
C GLU A 129 -58.12 33.93 -7.62
N ARG A 130 -57.20 34.82 -8.04
CA ARG A 130 -57.23 36.28 -7.92
C ARG A 130 -57.81 36.79 -6.61
N GLU A 131 -56.95 37.32 -5.73
CA GLU A 131 -57.12 38.66 -5.16
C GLU A 131 -55.75 39.24 -4.77
N SER A 132 -55.49 40.43 -5.31
CA SER A 132 -54.42 41.36 -4.96
C SER A 132 -55.07 42.56 -4.24
N LEU A 133 -54.23 43.47 -3.73
CA LEU A 133 -54.45 44.88 -3.31
C LEU A 133 -54.00 45.07 -1.84
N GLU A 134 -52.85 45.73 -1.60
CA GLU A 134 -52.69 47.18 -1.32
C GLU A 134 -53.17 47.52 0.13
N ASP A 135 -52.53 48.30 1.00
CA ASP A 135 -51.56 49.39 0.90
C ASP A 135 -50.97 49.70 2.33
N SER A 136 -49.94 50.55 2.38
CA SER A 136 -49.05 50.98 3.49
C SER A 136 -49.73 51.97 4.50
N PRO A 137 -49.09 52.79 5.41
CA PRO A 137 -47.65 53.04 5.75
C PRO A 137 -47.32 53.41 7.26
N THR A 138 -46.07 53.90 7.51
CA THR A 138 -45.51 54.70 8.66
C THR A 138 -45.18 53.97 9.98
N ASP A 139 -44.12 54.22 10.76
CA ASP A 139 -43.19 55.37 10.89
C ASP A 139 -41.95 55.01 11.76
N ASP A 140 -40.85 55.76 11.58
CA ASP A 140 -39.79 56.18 12.53
C ASP A 140 -39.24 55.29 13.68
N ARG A 141 -37.93 54.96 13.64
CA ARG A 141 -36.90 55.42 14.63
C ARG A 141 -35.52 54.74 14.51
N GLU A 142 -34.50 55.56 14.25
CA GLU A 142 -33.12 55.47 14.77
C GLU A 142 -32.85 56.74 15.63
N PRO A 143 -31.68 56.97 16.30
CA PRO A 143 -30.49 56.14 16.53
C PRO A 143 -30.03 56.10 18.01
N GLY A 144 -28.99 55.32 18.32
CA GLY A 144 -28.27 55.36 19.60
C GLY A 144 -26.80 55.00 19.45
N VAL A 145 -25.96 56.02 19.23
CA VAL A 145 -24.49 55.96 19.24
C VAL A 145 -24.02 56.53 20.59
N GLU A 146 -23.23 55.80 21.35
CA GLU A 146 -22.45 56.32 22.49
C GLU A 146 -20.95 56.11 22.25
N ALA A 147 -20.18 57.10 22.69
CA ALA A 147 -18.85 57.46 22.24
C ALA A 147 -17.70 56.92 23.12
N GLU A 148 -16.55 56.67 22.47
CA GLU A 148 -15.14 57.05 22.73
C GLU A 148 -14.59 57.24 24.18
N PRO A 149 -13.28 57.00 24.43
CA PRO A 149 -12.24 57.98 24.03
C PRO A 149 -10.89 57.42 23.51
N GLU A 150 -10.43 58.08 22.43
CA GLU A 150 -9.07 58.55 22.10
C GLU A 150 -7.82 57.92 22.74
N THR A 151 -6.87 57.49 21.89
CA THR A 151 -5.44 57.82 22.09
C THR A 151 -4.67 57.92 20.75
N GLN A 152 -4.45 59.17 20.34
CA GLN A 152 -3.27 59.79 19.72
C GLN A 152 -2.38 59.02 18.73
N SER A 153 -2.34 59.58 17.52
CA SER A 153 -1.37 59.44 16.44
C SER A 153 0.06 59.83 16.81
N GLU A 154 1.05 59.13 16.24
CA GLU A 154 2.28 59.72 15.66
C GLU A 154 2.85 58.82 14.53
N PRO A 155 3.65 59.37 13.59
CA PRO A 155 3.73 58.90 12.21
C PRO A 155 5.04 58.15 11.85
N ALA A 156 5.02 57.55 10.64
CA ALA A 156 6.15 56.92 9.94
C ALA A 156 7.38 57.83 9.75
N PRO A 157 8.54 57.23 9.45
CA PRO A 157 9.13 57.43 8.11
C PRO A 157 9.64 56.10 7.50
N SER A 158 9.37 55.82 6.22
CA SER A 158 10.17 56.24 5.05
C SER A 158 11.63 55.77 5.13
N SER A 159 12.01 54.85 4.24
CA SER A 159 13.39 54.59 3.86
C SER A 159 13.41 54.31 2.35
N GLU A 160 13.63 55.39 1.61
CA GLU A 160 14.04 55.39 0.21
C GLU A 160 15.47 54.84 0.04
N PRO A 161 15.82 54.38 -1.17
CA PRO A 161 17.12 53.81 -1.49
C PRO A 161 18.18 54.90 -1.69
N THR A 162 19.45 54.59 -1.45
CA THR A 162 20.56 55.43 -1.91
C THR A 162 21.61 54.60 -2.65
N PRO A 163 22.07 55.08 -3.82
CA PRO A 163 23.07 54.44 -4.64
C PRO A 163 24.47 54.86 -4.20
N ASP A 164 25.48 54.04 -4.48
CA ASP A 164 26.81 54.56 -4.79
C ASP A 164 27.54 53.65 -5.77
N ALA A 165 28.14 54.33 -6.74
CA ALA A 165 28.74 53.80 -7.94
C ALA A 165 30.27 53.82 -7.84
N GLU A 166 30.88 52.70 -8.29
CA GLU A 166 32.11 52.62 -9.10
C GLU A 166 33.47 53.07 -8.49
N PRO A 167 34.65 52.69 -9.06
CA PRO A 167 34.90 52.09 -10.39
C PRO A 167 35.95 50.94 -10.50
N SER A 168 35.84 50.22 -11.63
CA SER A 168 36.91 49.69 -12.54
C SER A 168 38.01 48.74 -11.99
N THR A 169 38.58 47.76 -12.72
CA THR A 169 39.00 47.72 -14.14
C THR A 169 39.37 46.28 -14.58
N GLU A 170 39.18 46.00 -15.88
CA GLU A 170 40.06 45.24 -16.81
C GLU A 170 40.31 43.71 -16.71
N SER A 171 39.73 42.95 -17.65
CA SER A 171 40.42 42.25 -18.78
C SER A 171 39.47 41.24 -19.42
N ALA A 172 38.84 41.47 -20.59
CA ALA A 172 39.38 41.39 -21.97
C ALA A 172 40.04 40.02 -22.29
N GLY A 173 39.30 39.10 -22.90
CA GLY A 173 39.52 38.66 -24.30
C GLY A 173 40.14 37.25 -24.31
N ALA A 174 39.91 36.32 -25.23
CA ALA A 174 39.42 36.36 -26.61
C ALA A 174 38.93 34.94 -26.97
N ALA A 175 37.78 34.81 -27.63
CA ALA A 175 37.64 34.52 -29.07
C ALA A 175 37.90 33.06 -29.49
N ALA A 176 36.81 32.43 -29.97
CA ALA A 176 36.81 31.26 -30.83
C ALA A 176 37.66 31.49 -32.10
N PRO A 177 38.10 30.38 -32.74
CA PRO A 177 37.67 30.22 -34.13
C PRO A 177 37.43 28.75 -34.55
N GLU A 178 36.40 28.57 -35.35
CA GLU A 178 36.33 27.59 -36.44
C GLU A 178 36.13 28.38 -37.75
N PRO A 179 36.10 27.77 -38.95
CA PRO A 179 36.90 26.65 -39.50
C PRO A 179 37.52 27.09 -40.86
N ASP A 180 38.37 26.27 -41.50
CA ASP A 180 38.45 26.14 -42.98
C ASP A 180 39.52 25.10 -43.45
N PRO A 181 39.55 24.67 -44.74
CA PRO A 181 39.44 23.26 -45.08
C PRO A 181 40.58 22.74 -46.00
N ASN A 182 40.47 21.44 -46.35
CA ASN A 182 40.88 20.86 -47.63
C ASN A 182 42.37 20.95 -48.06
N GLU A 183 43.08 19.82 -48.01
CA GLU A 183 43.93 19.31 -49.11
C GLU A 183 44.61 18.01 -48.68
N SER A 184 44.35 16.89 -49.36
CA SER A 184 45.29 16.37 -50.39
C SER A 184 45.02 14.90 -50.71
N ALA A 185 44.86 14.64 -52.00
CA ALA A 185 44.73 13.34 -52.63
C ALA A 185 46.09 12.63 -52.77
N GLY A 186 46.07 11.29 -52.81
CA GLY A 186 47.24 10.47 -53.15
C GLY A 186 46.95 8.97 -53.26
N GLU A 187 46.38 8.54 -54.38
CA GLU A 187 46.54 7.20 -54.98
C GLU A 187 47.87 7.13 -55.79
N PRO A 188 48.33 6.00 -56.38
CA PRO A 188 48.22 4.55 -56.02
C PRO A 188 49.54 3.72 -56.24
N GLU A 189 49.52 2.44 -55.78
CA GLU A 189 50.17 1.21 -56.34
C GLU A 189 51.73 1.06 -56.49
N PRO A 190 52.35 -0.16 -56.72
CA PRO A 190 51.79 -1.51 -56.98
C PRO A 190 52.45 -2.74 -56.28
N ALA A 191 51.70 -3.86 -56.30
CA ALA A 191 52.00 -5.28 -56.61
C ALA A 191 53.35 -5.98 -56.28
N ALA A 192 53.25 -7.16 -55.65
CA ALA A 192 53.56 -8.51 -56.22
C ALA A 192 53.53 -9.58 -55.09
N ALA A 193 52.60 -10.56 -55.13
CA ALA A 193 52.79 -11.96 -55.58
C ALA A 193 53.63 -12.80 -54.58
N ASP A 194 53.35 -14.03 -54.16
CA ASP A 194 52.47 -15.14 -54.55
C ASP A 194 52.63 -16.23 -53.45
N ALA A 195 51.67 -17.15 -53.29
CA ALA A 195 51.80 -18.54 -52.77
C ALA A 195 50.62 -19.05 -51.89
N THR A 196 49.55 -19.47 -52.59
CA THR A 196 48.95 -20.83 -52.55
C THR A 196 48.66 -21.59 -51.23
N SER A 197 47.35 -21.93 -51.07
CA SER A 197 46.73 -23.21 -50.60
C SER A 197 45.94 -23.14 -49.28
N PRO A 198 44.97 -24.04 -49.03
CA PRO A 198 43.89 -24.54 -49.90
C PRO A 198 42.50 -24.44 -49.21
N SER A 199 41.45 -24.71 -49.98
CA SER A 199 40.04 -24.75 -49.59
C SER A 199 39.72 -25.77 -48.48
N GLU A 200 38.94 -25.35 -47.47
CA GLU A 200 38.14 -26.19 -46.56
C GLU A 200 36.79 -25.46 -46.26
N PRO A 201 35.75 -26.21 -45.86
CA PRO A 201 34.42 -26.16 -46.47
C PRO A 201 33.49 -25.08 -45.91
N HIS A 202 32.42 -24.82 -46.68
CA HIS A 202 31.15 -24.31 -46.16
C HIS A 202 30.75 -25.09 -44.90
N ASP A 203 30.90 -24.47 -43.75
CA ASP A 203 30.04 -24.77 -42.62
C ASP A 203 28.81 -23.88 -42.78
N GLU A 204 27.70 -24.58 -43.00
CA GLU A 204 26.36 -24.03 -43.09
C GLU A 204 26.05 -23.28 -41.78
N ASP A 205 25.34 -22.17 -41.93
CA ASP A 205 24.75 -21.37 -40.87
C ASP A 205 24.07 -22.24 -39.79
N GLU A 206 24.82 -22.63 -38.75
CA GLU A 206 24.23 -22.85 -37.43
C GLU A 206 24.05 -21.45 -36.82
N THR A 207 22.91 -20.84 -37.12
CA THR A 207 22.30 -19.86 -36.22
C THR A 207 22.01 -20.57 -34.90
N GLY A 208 23.05 -20.75 -34.09
CA GLY A 208 22.91 -20.98 -32.67
C GLY A 208 22.23 -19.75 -32.12
N SER A 209 20.94 -19.87 -31.83
CA SER A 209 20.28 -18.96 -30.88
C SER A 209 21.16 -18.93 -29.65
N GLU A 210 21.81 -17.79 -29.40
CA GLU A 210 22.42 -17.52 -28.10
C GLU A 210 21.34 -17.80 -27.05
N PRO A 211 21.62 -18.55 -25.97
CA PRO A 211 20.63 -18.76 -24.92
C PRO A 211 20.15 -17.38 -24.47
N GLU A 212 18.83 -17.18 -24.48
CA GLU A 212 18.22 -15.97 -23.94
C GLU A 212 18.74 -15.83 -22.51
N ALA A 213 19.46 -14.73 -22.25
CA ALA A 213 20.03 -14.48 -20.93
C ALA A 213 18.87 -14.46 -19.93
N GLU A 214 19.04 -15.17 -18.82
CA GLU A 214 18.04 -15.14 -17.76
C GLU A 214 17.92 -13.70 -17.24
N PRO A 215 16.69 -13.21 -17.02
CA PRO A 215 16.49 -11.84 -16.62
C PRO A 215 17.16 -11.56 -15.27
N GLU A 216 17.92 -10.47 -15.18
CA GLU A 216 18.71 -10.15 -14.00
C GLU A 216 18.47 -8.73 -13.49
N TRP A 217 18.61 -8.55 -12.18
CA TRP A 217 18.49 -7.27 -11.50
C TRP A 217 19.77 -6.43 -11.70
N ARG A 218 19.64 -5.20 -12.21
CA ARG A 218 20.73 -4.26 -12.45
C ARG A 218 20.36 -2.85 -12.04
N HIS A 219 21.33 -2.08 -11.58
CA HIS A 219 21.15 -0.66 -11.29
C HIS A 219 20.77 0.12 -12.56
N ALA A 220 19.83 1.05 -12.40
CA ALA A 220 19.42 2.02 -13.40
C ALA A 220 19.59 3.44 -12.83
N ASP A 221 19.90 4.40 -13.72
CA ASP A 221 20.11 5.80 -13.34
C ASP A 221 18.77 6.55 -13.36
N ALA A 222 18.18 6.79 -12.18
CA ALA A 222 17.05 7.70 -12.06
C ALA A 222 17.53 9.16 -11.97
N PRO A 223 16.87 10.12 -12.65
CA PRO A 223 17.30 11.51 -12.71
C PRO A 223 16.96 12.32 -11.43
N THR A 224 17.01 11.72 -10.26
CA THR A 224 16.69 12.35 -8.97
C THR A 224 17.58 11.80 -7.86
N ASP A 225 17.91 12.64 -6.88
CA ASP A 225 18.57 12.22 -5.63
C ASP A 225 17.56 12.03 -4.48
N ALA A 226 16.26 12.28 -4.73
CA ALA A 226 15.21 12.11 -3.72
C ALA A 226 14.98 10.62 -3.42
N THR A 227 14.64 10.30 -2.17
CA THR A 227 14.19 8.95 -1.82
C THR A 227 12.92 8.61 -2.59
N LEU A 228 12.95 7.50 -3.31
CA LEU A 228 11.80 6.91 -3.97
C LEU A 228 11.13 5.95 -2.99
N LEU A 229 9.83 6.14 -2.79
CA LEU A 229 9.04 5.51 -1.73
C LEU A 229 8.15 4.40 -2.25
N ASP A 230 7.70 4.49 -3.51
CA ASP A 230 6.86 3.47 -4.12
C ASP A 230 7.05 3.40 -5.64
N THR A 231 6.73 2.25 -6.26
CA THR A 231 6.85 2.02 -7.69
C THR A 231 5.78 1.06 -8.23
N ALA A 232 5.35 1.27 -9.47
CA ALA A 232 4.41 0.40 -10.17
C ALA A 232 4.90 0.12 -11.61
N VAL A 233 4.67 -1.11 -12.09
CA VAL A 233 4.95 -1.51 -13.47
C VAL A 233 3.66 -1.48 -14.29
N ALA A 234 3.72 -0.90 -15.49
CA ALA A 234 2.61 -0.74 -16.42
C ALA A 234 3.03 -1.21 -17.81
N GLY A 235 2.86 -2.50 -18.09
CA GLY A 235 3.33 -3.13 -19.33
C GLY A 235 4.86 -3.12 -19.44
N SER A 236 5.40 -2.36 -20.39
CA SER A 236 6.85 -2.18 -20.57
C SER A 236 7.40 -0.93 -19.87
N SER A 237 6.54 -0.13 -19.27
CA SER A 237 6.88 1.11 -18.56
C SER A 237 6.82 0.90 -17.07
N ALA A 238 7.46 1.77 -16.30
CA ALA A 238 7.31 1.81 -14.85
C ALA A 238 7.31 3.26 -14.35
N VAL A 239 6.65 3.46 -13.21
CA VAL A 239 6.56 4.74 -12.52
C VAL A 239 7.11 4.58 -11.12
N ALA A 240 7.87 5.56 -10.64
CA ALA A 240 8.32 5.63 -9.25
C ALA A 240 8.03 7.01 -8.67
N VAL A 241 7.59 7.03 -7.41
CA VAL A 241 7.21 8.25 -6.70
C VAL A 241 8.03 8.38 -5.42
N GLY A 242 8.17 9.60 -4.90
CA GLY A 242 8.99 9.80 -3.72
C GLY A 242 8.84 11.13 -3.00
N GLU A 243 9.85 11.42 -2.20
CA GLU A 243 9.95 12.65 -1.43
C GLU A 243 9.91 13.90 -2.33
N GLY A 244 9.38 15.00 -1.78
CA GLY A 244 9.25 16.25 -2.53
C GLY A 244 8.26 16.20 -3.69
N GLY A 245 7.48 15.13 -3.82
CA GLY A 245 6.46 14.99 -4.86
C GLY A 245 7.03 14.58 -6.22
N VAL A 246 8.26 14.07 -6.25
CA VAL A 246 8.86 13.62 -7.50
C VAL A 246 8.08 12.42 -8.05
N VAL A 247 7.85 12.45 -9.37
CA VAL A 247 7.35 11.31 -10.14
C VAL A 247 8.31 11.09 -11.30
N THR A 248 8.95 9.93 -11.32
CA THR A 248 9.82 9.49 -12.42
C THR A 248 9.15 8.36 -13.19
N MET A 249 9.45 8.25 -14.48
CA MET A 249 8.92 7.22 -15.35
C MET A 249 10.02 6.70 -16.27
N THR A 250 9.98 5.40 -16.55
CA THR A 250 10.71 4.80 -17.66
C THR A 250 9.74 4.25 -18.71
N ASP A 251 10.11 4.42 -19.98
CA ASP A 251 9.48 3.79 -21.14
C ASP A 251 10.11 2.44 -21.50
N GLY A 252 11.01 1.93 -20.64
CA GLY A 252 11.81 0.75 -20.89
C GLY A 252 13.18 1.05 -21.52
N GLU A 253 13.54 2.31 -21.75
CA GLU A 253 14.89 2.68 -22.22
C GLU A 253 15.63 3.55 -21.19
N GLU A 254 15.01 4.62 -20.69
CA GLU A 254 15.62 5.58 -19.76
C GLU A 254 14.59 6.06 -18.73
N TRP A 255 15.06 6.47 -17.55
CA TRP A 255 14.22 7.13 -16.56
C TRP A 255 14.21 8.65 -16.77
N SER A 256 13.04 9.26 -16.68
CA SER A 256 12.83 10.70 -16.80
C SER A 256 11.95 11.24 -15.68
N ILE A 257 12.13 12.51 -15.28
CA ILE A 257 11.20 13.18 -14.35
C ILE A 257 9.97 13.63 -15.13
N THR A 258 8.80 13.19 -14.67
CA THR A 258 7.49 13.60 -15.19
C THR A 258 6.90 14.74 -14.35
N LEU A 259 7.00 14.65 -13.03
CA LEU A 259 6.57 15.71 -12.09
C LEU A 259 7.68 15.98 -11.08
N GLU A 260 8.03 17.24 -10.87
CA GLU A 260 9.05 17.66 -9.90
C GLU A 260 8.47 17.90 -8.49
N ASP A 261 7.22 18.40 -8.40
CA ASP A 261 6.60 18.90 -7.16
C ASP A 261 5.22 18.29 -6.87
N GLY A 262 4.93 17.12 -7.44
CA GLY A 262 3.66 16.39 -7.29
C GLY A 262 2.50 16.96 -8.10
N PRO A 263 1.30 16.34 -8.02
CA PRO A 263 0.17 16.65 -8.89
C PRO A 263 -0.35 18.09 -8.74
N ALA A 264 -0.37 18.60 -7.50
CA ALA A 264 -0.78 19.97 -7.18
C ALA A 264 0.38 20.99 -7.18
N ALA A 265 1.60 20.59 -7.55
CA ALA A 265 2.81 21.41 -7.52
C ALA A 265 3.08 22.05 -6.14
N GLN A 266 3.01 21.24 -5.08
CA GLN A 266 3.20 21.67 -3.68
C GLN A 266 4.38 21.00 -2.98
N GLY A 267 5.08 20.07 -3.64
CA GLY A 267 6.23 19.38 -3.09
C GLY A 267 5.90 18.43 -1.93
N GLN A 268 4.66 17.90 -1.90
CA GLN A 268 4.26 16.92 -0.89
C GLN A 268 4.85 15.55 -1.25
N ALA A 269 5.38 14.82 -0.26
CA ALA A 269 5.88 13.47 -0.49
C ALA A 269 4.75 12.57 -0.99
N LEU A 270 5.06 11.73 -1.98
CA LEU A 270 4.15 10.73 -2.54
C LEU A 270 4.55 9.36 -2.01
N HIS A 271 3.61 8.68 -1.36
CA HIS A 271 3.83 7.41 -0.66
C HIS A 271 3.27 6.22 -1.41
N GLY A 272 2.43 6.43 -2.44
CA GLY A 272 1.80 5.36 -3.18
C GLY A 272 1.69 5.66 -4.66
N VAL A 273 1.87 4.63 -5.49
CA VAL A 273 1.58 4.64 -6.92
C VAL A 273 1.01 3.29 -7.35
N ASP A 274 -0.03 3.31 -8.19
CA ASP A 274 -0.55 2.09 -8.80
C ASP A 274 -1.06 2.35 -10.23
N ALA A 275 -0.99 1.33 -11.08
CA ALA A 275 -1.31 1.42 -12.50
C ALA A 275 -2.66 0.79 -12.84
N THR A 276 -3.30 1.26 -13.91
CA THR A 276 -4.48 0.60 -14.47
C THR A 276 -4.10 -0.73 -15.11
N GLU A 277 -5.05 -1.66 -15.21
CA GLU A 277 -4.84 -3.02 -15.73
C GLU A 277 -4.30 -3.04 -17.17
N ASP A 278 -4.64 -2.03 -17.97
CA ASP A 278 -4.16 -1.84 -19.34
C ASP A 278 -2.82 -1.11 -19.43
N GLY A 279 -2.30 -0.62 -18.29
CA GLY A 279 -1.02 0.08 -18.19
C GLY A 279 -1.00 1.43 -18.91
N GLU A 280 -2.16 2.02 -19.23
CA GLU A 280 -2.20 3.33 -19.90
C GLU A 280 -2.06 4.50 -18.91
N VAL A 281 -2.40 4.27 -17.64
CA VAL A 281 -2.49 5.29 -16.60
C VAL A 281 -1.89 4.79 -15.29
N ALA A 282 -1.27 5.70 -14.53
CA ALA A 282 -0.95 5.49 -13.13
C ALA A 282 -1.63 6.54 -12.25
N TRP A 283 -2.00 6.15 -11.04
CA TRP A 283 -2.42 7.05 -9.98
C TRP A 283 -1.34 7.18 -8.93
N VAL A 284 -1.22 8.37 -8.34
CA VAL A 284 -0.26 8.65 -7.28
C VAL A 284 -0.96 9.28 -6.09
N ALA A 285 -0.49 8.98 -4.87
CA ALA A 285 -1.05 9.50 -3.63
C ALA A 285 0.02 9.84 -2.59
N GLY A 286 -0.27 10.78 -1.69
CA GLY A 286 0.67 11.12 -0.63
C GLY A 286 0.19 12.13 0.42
N ASP A 287 1.15 12.84 1.00
CA ASP A 287 0.94 13.77 2.10
C ASP A 287 -0.02 14.92 1.75
N GLY A 288 -0.74 15.41 2.76
CA GLY A 288 -1.67 16.53 2.59
C GLY A 288 -2.85 16.26 1.65
N GLY A 289 -3.17 14.98 1.40
CA GLY A 289 -4.20 14.56 0.46
C GLY A 289 -3.81 14.77 -0.99
N ALA A 290 -2.50 14.77 -1.31
CA ALA A 290 -2.03 14.82 -2.70
C ALA A 290 -2.51 13.59 -3.46
N VAL A 291 -3.22 13.79 -4.57
CA VAL A 291 -3.70 12.71 -5.45
C VAL A 291 -3.59 13.16 -6.90
N GLY A 292 -3.06 12.30 -7.77
CA GLY A 292 -2.92 12.60 -9.19
C GLY A 292 -3.19 11.39 -10.06
N ARG A 293 -3.67 11.65 -11.29
CA ARG A 293 -3.80 10.65 -12.35
C ARG A 293 -2.87 11.03 -13.50
N LEU A 294 -2.01 10.11 -13.94
CA LEU A 294 -0.96 10.31 -14.93
C LEU A 294 -1.18 9.41 -16.14
N GLU A 295 -1.21 9.97 -17.34
CA GLU A 295 -1.20 9.23 -18.61
C GLU A 295 0.24 8.86 -18.96
N LEU A 296 0.54 7.57 -19.07
CA LEU A 296 1.92 7.08 -19.16
C LEU A 296 2.56 7.39 -20.52
N ASP A 297 1.80 7.27 -21.61
CA ASP A 297 2.30 7.59 -22.95
C ASP A 297 2.68 9.07 -23.13
N SER A 298 1.97 9.97 -22.46
CA SER A 298 2.07 11.41 -22.72
C SER A 298 2.75 12.20 -21.59
N GLY A 299 2.88 11.60 -20.41
CA GLY A 299 3.30 12.27 -19.19
C GLY A 299 2.30 13.32 -18.69
N ARG A 300 1.09 13.39 -19.26
CA ARG A 300 0.07 14.37 -18.86
C ARG A 300 -0.59 13.93 -17.56
N HIS A 301 -0.73 14.85 -16.61
CA HIS A 301 -1.43 14.57 -15.35
C HIS A 301 -2.68 15.41 -15.13
N THR A 302 -3.55 14.92 -14.25
CA THR A 302 -4.69 15.64 -13.68
C THR A 302 -4.57 15.61 -12.15
N ASP A 303 -4.79 16.76 -11.52
CA ASP A 303 -4.78 16.91 -10.06
C ASP A 303 -6.14 16.58 -9.47
N PHE A 304 -6.15 15.62 -8.54
CA PHE A 304 -7.31 15.20 -7.74
C PHE A 304 -7.07 15.39 -6.25
N SER A 305 -6.09 16.22 -5.88
CA SER A 305 -5.74 16.47 -4.49
C SER A 305 -6.92 17.00 -3.69
N ALA A 306 -6.88 16.74 -2.38
CA ALA A 306 -7.97 16.92 -1.45
C ALA A 306 -9.24 16.10 -1.75
N PRO A 307 -9.13 14.76 -1.91
CA PRO A 307 -10.28 13.91 -2.25
C PRO A 307 -11.37 14.01 -1.18
N GLY A 308 -12.61 14.31 -1.60
CA GLY A 308 -13.72 14.54 -0.68
C GLY A 308 -13.49 15.71 0.31
N ASP A 309 -12.74 16.73 -0.09
CA ASP A 309 -12.30 17.86 0.75
C ASP A 309 -11.36 17.45 1.91
N ARG A 310 -10.70 16.29 1.82
CA ARG A 310 -9.82 15.75 2.87
C ARG A 310 -8.35 16.01 2.59
N THR A 311 -7.61 16.46 3.59
CA THR A 311 -6.17 16.80 3.48
C THR A 311 -5.31 15.96 4.41
N ASP A 312 -5.80 14.78 4.77
CA ASP A 312 -5.06 13.80 5.57
C ASP A 312 -3.85 13.27 4.78
N ASN A 313 -2.80 12.84 5.47
CA ASN A 313 -1.69 12.17 4.81
C ASN A 313 -2.13 10.78 4.36
N LEU A 314 -1.99 10.51 3.06
CA LEU A 314 -2.29 9.22 2.46
C LEU A 314 -1.05 8.33 2.56
N ALA A 315 -1.26 7.09 2.96
CA ALA A 315 -0.20 6.10 3.18
C ALA A 315 0.02 5.18 1.98
N GLY A 316 -0.94 5.10 1.05
CA GLY A 316 -0.89 4.20 -0.09
C GLY A 316 -2.13 4.35 -0.97
N ILE A 317 -2.09 3.72 -2.14
CA ILE A 317 -3.14 3.72 -3.16
C ILE A 317 -3.21 2.35 -3.84
N ALA A 318 -4.42 1.90 -4.18
CA ALA A 318 -4.62 0.78 -5.09
C ALA A 318 -5.64 1.15 -6.17
N VAL A 319 -5.46 0.62 -7.37
CA VAL A 319 -6.26 0.89 -8.56
C VAL A 319 -6.67 -0.42 -9.22
N ALA A 320 -7.92 -0.52 -9.64
CA ALA A 320 -8.39 -1.60 -10.52
C ALA A 320 -9.22 -1.06 -11.66
N GLY A 321 -9.34 -1.86 -12.72
CA GLY A 321 -9.99 -1.49 -13.97
C GLY A 321 -9.04 -0.85 -14.99
N ALA A 322 -9.60 -0.65 -16.19
CA ALA A 322 -8.92 -0.04 -17.32
C ALA A 322 -8.98 1.50 -17.26
N ALA A 323 -8.10 2.16 -18.02
CA ALA A 323 -8.10 3.61 -18.11
C ALA A 323 -9.47 4.15 -18.58
N GLY A 324 -10.06 5.03 -17.78
CA GLY A 324 -11.39 5.62 -18.02
C GLY A 324 -12.55 5.00 -17.23
N ASP A 325 -12.36 3.85 -16.58
CA ASP A 325 -13.31 3.25 -15.61
C ASP A 325 -12.52 2.61 -14.47
N GLU A 326 -11.90 3.45 -13.65
CA GLU A 326 -11.03 3.04 -12.54
C GLU A 326 -11.78 3.03 -11.21
N THR A 327 -11.51 1.99 -10.40
CA THR A 327 -11.78 1.98 -8.95
C THR A 327 -10.49 2.33 -8.23
N VAL A 328 -10.54 3.28 -7.31
CA VAL A 328 -9.36 3.78 -6.57
C VAL A 328 -9.61 3.63 -5.08
N LEU A 329 -8.65 3.04 -4.36
CA LEU A 329 -8.65 2.97 -2.90
C LEU A 329 -7.49 3.78 -2.35
N LEU A 330 -7.78 4.72 -1.45
CA LEU A 330 -6.77 5.49 -0.74
C LEU A 330 -6.76 5.10 0.73
N ILE A 331 -5.59 4.85 1.30
CA ILE A 331 -5.46 4.51 2.72
C ILE A 331 -4.75 5.62 3.50
N ASN A 332 -5.01 5.71 4.81
CA ASN A 332 -4.35 6.70 5.65
C ASN A 332 -3.86 6.16 7.01
N GLY A 333 -3.05 7.00 7.68
CA GLY A 333 -2.50 6.69 9.00
C GLY A 333 -3.51 6.64 10.15
N SER A 334 -4.79 6.93 9.92
CA SER A 334 -5.87 6.81 10.91
C SER A 334 -6.65 5.49 10.80
N GLY A 335 -6.26 4.62 9.88
CA GLY A 335 -6.94 3.34 9.68
C GLY A 335 -8.13 3.40 8.73
N GLU A 336 -8.27 4.49 7.95
CA GLU A 336 -9.38 4.70 7.04
C GLU A 336 -8.99 4.32 5.61
N VAL A 337 -9.96 3.76 4.88
CA VAL A 337 -9.94 3.55 3.43
C VAL A 337 -10.96 4.53 2.82
N LEU A 338 -10.55 5.29 1.81
CA LEU A 338 -11.41 6.16 1.02
C LEU A 338 -11.54 5.58 -0.38
N GLY A 339 -12.75 5.12 -0.72
CA GLY A 339 -13.08 4.62 -2.05
C GLY A 339 -13.35 5.76 -3.04
N GLY A 340 -12.93 5.56 -4.29
CA GLY A 340 -13.13 6.46 -5.39
C GLY A 340 -13.49 5.73 -6.68
N ARG A 341 -14.25 6.40 -7.54
CA ARG A 341 -14.55 5.94 -8.90
C ARG A 341 -14.26 7.04 -9.89
N TYR A 342 -13.41 6.75 -10.87
CA TYR A 342 -13.18 7.62 -12.02
C TYR A 342 -13.96 7.10 -13.21
N ARG A 343 -14.67 8.00 -13.90
CA ARG A 343 -15.32 7.72 -15.18
C ARG A 343 -15.23 8.92 -16.10
N ASP A 344 -14.68 8.73 -17.28
CA ASP A 344 -14.69 9.72 -18.37
C ASP A 344 -14.24 11.15 -17.97
N GLY A 345 -13.27 11.28 -17.05
CA GLY A 345 -12.76 12.58 -16.59
C GLY A 345 -13.34 13.09 -15.28
N ASP A 346 -14.38 12.46 -14.76
CA ASP A 346 -14.99 12.79 -13.48
C ASP A 346 -14.58 11.77 -12.41
N CYS A 347 -14.11 12.24 -11.26
CA CYS A 347 -13.79 11.41 -10.11
C CYS A 347 -14.74 11.70 -8.96
N SER A 348 -15.38 10.67 -8.42
CA SER A 348 -16.21 10.74 -7.22
C SER A 348 -15.58 9.94 -6.08
N TRP A 349 -15.75 10.43 -4.86
CA TRP A 349 -15.23 9.82 -3.63
C TRP A 349 -16.37 9.46 -2.69
N ASP A 350 -16.29 8.28 -2.09
CA ASP A 350 -17.28 7.76 -1.15
C ASP A 350 -17.01 8.24 0.28
N GLU A 351 -17.87 7.85 1.23
CA GLU A 351 -17.56 8.04 2.64
C GLU A 351 -16.44 7.10 3.10
N PRO A 352 -15.47 7.59 3.91
CA PRO A 352 -14.39 6.75 4.40
C PRO A 352 -14.90 5.59 5.27
N LEU A 353 -14.30 4.43 5.08
CA LEU A 353 -14.53 3.22 5.86
C LEU A 353 -13.35 2.99 6.79
N GLN A 354 -13.61 2.38 7.94
CA GLN A 354 -12.57 2.00 8.89
C GLN A 354 -12.64 0.48 9.13
N PRO A 355 -11.87 -0.34 8.37
CA PRO A 355 -11.95 -1.80 8.45
C PRO A 355 -11.63 -2.34 9.84
N GLY A 356 -10.65 -1.73 10.51
CA GLY A 356 -10.13 -2.14 11.81
C GLY A 356 -10.46 -1.19 12.97
N SER A 357 -9.66 -1.29 14.03
CA SER A 357 -9.80 -0.44 15.22
C SER A 357 -9.31 0.99 15.04
N GLY A 358 -8.82 1.37 13.85
CA GLY A 358 -8.22 2.68 13.56
C GLY A 358 -6.71 2.72 13.76
N SER A 359 -6.03 1.57 13.67
CA SER A 359 -4.56 1.52 13.56
C SER A 359 -4.16 2.04 12.17
N SER A 360 -2.98 2.66 12.03
CA SER A 360 -2.48 3.10 10.72
C SER A 360 -2.47 1.94 9.73
N LEU A 361 -3.12 2.13 8.58
CA LEU A 361 -2.97 1.20 7.45
C LEU A 361 -1.55 1.36 6.89
N SER A 362 -0.93 0.23 6.56
CA SER A 362 0.41 0.17 5.99
C SER A 362 0.38 0.00 4.48
N ASP A 363 -0.56 -0.80 3.96
CA ASP A 363 -0.62 -1.13 2.54
C ASP A 363 -2.04 -1.54 2.08
N VAL A 364 -2.30 -1.41 0.77
CA VAL A 364 -3.54 -1.77 0.09
C VAL A 364 -3.26 -2.26 -1.33
N VAL A 365 -3.96 -3.31 -1.76
CA VAL A 365 -3.90 -3.87 -3.12
C VAL A 365 -5.30 -4.21 -3.63
N LEU A 366 -5.51 -4.13 -4.94
CA LEU A 366 -6.79 -4.40 -5.58
C LEU A 366 -6.58 -5.12 -6.93
N ASP A 367 -7.37 -6.15 -7.19
CA ASP A 367 -7.46 -6.87 -8.47
C ASP A 367 -8.95 -7.05 -8.81
N GLY A 368 -9.43 -6.28 -9.79
CA GLY A 368 -10.86 -6.14 -10.06
C GLY A 368 -11.65 -5.63 -8.84
N GLU A 369 -12.52 -6.48 -8.30
CA GLU A 369 -13.32 -6.18 -7.09
C GLU A 369 -12.70 -6.79 -5.81
N VAL A 370 -11.71 -7.68 -5.94
CA VAL A 370 -11.08 -8.35 -4.82
C VAL A 370 -9.86 -7.56 -4.38
N GLY A 371 -9.76 -7.24 -3.09
CA GLY A 371 -8.66 -6.44 -2.58
C GLY A 371 -8.34 -6.74 -1.13
N TYR A 372 -7.19 -6.27 -0.69
CA TYR A 372 -6.70 -6.47 0.67
C TYR A 372 -6.09 -5.18 1.20
N CYS A 373 -6.22 -4.94 2.50
CA CYS A 373 -5.43 -3.94 3.20
C CYS A 373 -4.94 -4.48 4.54
N CYS A 374 -3.81 -3.95 5.02
CA CYS A 374 -3.24 -4.33 6.29
C CYS A 374 -2.93 -3.12 7.17
N ASP A 375 -2.94 -3.34 8.49
CA ASP A 375 -2.60 -2.32 9.47
C ASP A 375 -1.30 -2.64 10.23
N THR A 376 -0.75 -1.61 10.87
CA THR A 376 0.47 -1.68 11.69
C THR A 376 0.33 -2.52 12.98
N ASN A 377 -0.83 -3.12 13.24
CA ASN A 377 -1.14 -3.90 14.43
C ASN A 377 -1.66 -5.31 14.09
N ASP A 378 -1.09 -5.91 13.06
CA ASP A 378 -1.35 -7.28 12.58
C ASP A 378 -2.76 -7.49 11.98
N GLY A 379 -3.51 -6.42 11.73
CA GLY A 379 -4.81 -6.46 11.08
C GLY A 379 -4.65 -6.69 9.57
N VAL A 380 -5.43 -7.63 9.02
CA VAL A 380 -5.55 -7.84 7.57
C VAL A 380 -7.03 -7.98 7.24
N PHE A 381 -7.46 -7.23 6.23
CA PHE A 381 -8.86 -7.13 5.82
C PHE A 381 -8.97 -7.39 4.32
N ALA A 382 -10.06 -8.02 3.91
CA ALA A 382 -10.37 -8.31 2.52
C ALA A 382 -11.64 -7.58 2.09
N THR A 383 -11.70 -7.21 0.82
CA THR A 383 -12.91 -6.75 0.13
C THR A 383 -13.15 -7.65 -1.08
N ASP A 384 -14.42 -7.89 -1.41
CA ASP A 384 -14.88 -8.58 -2.62
C ASP A 384 -15.81 -7.69 -3.46
N ASP A 385 -15.89 -6.40 -3.11
CA ASP A 385 -16.82 -5.41 -3.67
C ASP A 385 -16.10 -4.10 -4.04
N GLY A 386 -14.79 -4.15 -4.32
CA GLY A 386 -14.01 -2.99 -4.74
C GLY A 386 -13.86 -1.94 -3.64
N GLY A 387 -13.85 -2.37 -2.38
CA GLY A 387 -13.68 -1.53 -1.19
C GLY A 387 -14.95 -0.87 -0.67
N GLU A 388 -16.14 -1.30 -1.10
CA GLU A 388 -17.42 -0.86 -0.51
C GLU A 388 -17.61 -1.45 0.90
N SER A 389 -17.00 -2.59 1.20
CA SER A 389 -16.94 -3.20 2.52
C SER A 389 -15.65 -4.00 2.74
N PHE A 390 -15.31 -4.22 4.01
CA PHE A 390 -14.11 -4.95 4.40
C PHE A 390 -14.41 -5.96 5.51
N GLU A 391 -13.91 -7.18 5.35
CA GLU A 391 -14.01 -8.26 6.33
C GLU A 391 -12.62 -8.59 6.90
N PRO A 392 -12.48 -8.75 8.24
CA PRO A 392 -11.21 -9.13 8.83
C PRO A 392 -10.88 -10.59 8.51
N ILE A 393 -9.76 -10.81 7.82
CA ILE A 393 -9.21 -12.14 7.55
C ILE A 393 -8.06 -12.49 8.50
N GLY A 394 -7.40 -11.46 9.07
CA GLY A 394 -6.49 -11.50 10.23
C GLY A 394 -5.24 -12.38 10.10
N ILE A 395 -4.25 -12.21 10.98
CA ILE A 395 -3.18 -13.20 11.18
C ILE A 395 -2.98 -13.41 12.67
N ASP A 396 -3.06 -14.67 13.12
CA ASP A 396 -2.67 -15.02 14.48
C ASP A 396 -1.14 -14.97 14.59
N ASP A 397 -0.60 -13.92 15.23
CA ASP A 397 0.85 -13.72 15.45
C ASP A 397 1.63 -13.57 14.12
N ALA A 398 1.45 -12.43 13.45
CA ALA A 398 2.13 -12.09 12.19
C ALA A 398 3.68 -12.12 12.27
N ASN A 399 4.27 -12.31 13.44
CA ASN A 399 5.72 -12.33 13.65
C ASN A 399 6.40 -11.09 13.04
N GLY A 400 5.93 -9.90 13.37
CA GLY A 400 6.45 -8.64 12.82
C GLY A 400 5.32 -7.66 12.56
N THR A 401 5.65 -6.47 12.11
CA THR A 401 4.71 -5.47 11.62
C THR A 401 4.47 -5.72 10.12
N PRO A 402 3.21 -5.81 9.65
CA PRO A 402 2.92 -5.82 8.22
C PRO A 402 3.50 -4.60 7.49
N THR A 403 4.19 -4.85 6.38
CA THR A 403 4.85 -3.81 5.57
C THR A 403 4.38 -3.79 4.13
N GLY A 404 3.90 -4.90 3.57
CA GLY A 404 3.41 -4.94 2.20
C GLY A 404 2.49 -6.13 1.90
N LEU A 405 1.74 -6.01 0.83
CA LEU A 405 0.74 -6.94 0.32
C LEU A 405 0.97 -7.21 -1.17
N ALA A 406 0.65 -8.42 -1.60
CA ALA A 406 0.52 -8.73 -3.03
C ALA A 406 -0.72 -9.60 -3.23
N ALA A 407 -1.69 -9.09 -3.98
CA ALA A 407 -2.87 -9.86 -4.38
C ALA A 407 -2.45 -11.00 -5.31
N GLY A 408 -3.13 -12.14 -5.19
CA GLY A 408 -2.98 -13.28 -6.09
C GLY A 408 -4.34 -13.72 -6.63
N GLU A 409 -4.30 -14.68 -7.56
CA GLU A 409 -5.52 -15.24 -8.14
C GLU A 409 -6.34 -16.03 -7.10
N ASP A 410 -7.63 -16.27 -7.39
CA ASP A 410 -8.52 -17.13 -6.59
C ASP A 410 -8.57 -16.79 -5.08
N ASP A 411 -8.74 -15.50 -4.75
CA ASP A 411 -8.80 -14.99 -3.37
C ASP A 411 -7.54 -15.27 -2.53
N THR A 412 -6.38 -15.35 -3.18
CA THR A 412 -5.09 -15.52 -2.51
C THR A 412 -4.40 -14.18 -2.30
N CYS A 413 -3.56 -14.12 -1.26
CA CYS A 413 -2.83 -12.91 -0.90
C CYS A 413 -1.51 -13.28 -0.23
N HIS A 414 -0.48 -12.47 -0.44
CA HIS A 414 0.77 -12.54 0.29
C HIS A 414 0.95 -11.27 1.13
N LEU A 415 1.49 -11.43 2.34
CA LEU A 415 1.79 -10.33 3.24
C LEU A 415 3.24 -10.46 3.71
N CYS A 416 4.06 -9.43 3.55
CA CYS A 416 5.40 -9.38 4.13
C CYS A 416 5.40 -8.61 5.46
N THR A 417 6.36 -8.93 6.32
CA THR A 417 6.58 -8.24 7.58
C THR A 417 8.02 -7.79 7.76
N ASP A 418 8.21 -6.80 8.63
CA ASP A 418 9.51 -6.27 9.07
C ASP A 418 10.44 -7.29 9.78
N ALA A 419 10.05 -8.56 9.87
CA ALA A 419 10.83 -9.63 10.49
C ALA A 419 11.35 -10.67 9.49
N GLY A 420 11.32 -10.38 8.19
CA GLY A 420 11.84 -11.29 7.17
C GLY A 420 10.89 -12.42 6.80
N VAL A 421 9.59 -12.28 7.08
CA VAL A 421 8.58 -13.34 6.90
C VAL A 421 7.53 -12.91 5.88
N VAL A 422 7.23 -13.81 4.94
CA VAL A 422 6.07 -13.72 4.05
C VAL A 422 5.00 -14.69 4.53
N HIS A 423 3.77 -14.23 4.66
CA HIS A 423 2.61 -15.06 4.95
C HIS A 423 1.78 -15.22 3.69
N ARG A 424 1.46 -16.46 3.33
CA ARG A 424 0.54 -16.77 2.22
C ARG A 424 -0.85 -17.09 2.75
N TYR A 425 -1.86 -16.37 2.28
CA TYR A 425 -3.28 -16.66 2.47
C TYR A 425 -3.80 -17.54 1.34
N ASP A 426 -4.39 -18.69 1.67
CA ASP A 426 -4.97 -19.64 0.70
C ASP A 426 -6.51 -19.53 0.58
N GLY A 427 -7.09 -18.38 0.90
CA GLY A 427 -8.53 -18.17 1.02
C GLY A 427 -9.12 -18.66 2.35
N SER A 428 -8.33 -19.33 3.20
CA SER A 428 -8.80 -19.84 4.49
C SER A 428 -7.79 -19.77 5.62
N ARG A 429 -6.49 -19.88 5.32
CA ARG A 429 -5.42 -20.01 6.29
C ARG A 429 -4.20 -19.23 5.83
N TRP A 430 -3.52 -18.65 6.81
CA TRP A 430 -2.20 -18.05 6.64
C TRP A 430 -1.11 -19.06 6.91
N THR A 431 -0.12 -19.12 6.02
CA THR A 431 1.07 -19.97 6.16
C THR A 431 2.31 -19.07 6.16
N PRO A 432 3.05 -18.97 7.26
CA PRO A 432 4.28 -18.17 7.32
C PRO A 432 5.45 -18.91 6.68
N GLU A 433 6.29 -18.17 5.97
CA GLU A 433 7.53 -18.62 5.35
C GLU A 433 8.61 -17.56 5.62
N ARG A 434 9.76 -17.98 6.16
CA ARG A 434 10.88 -17.05 6.39
C ARG A 434 11.71 -16.95 5.13
N VAL A 435 11.89 -15.73 4.64
CA VAL A 435 12.73 -15.40 3.48
C VAL A 435 14.15 -15.07 3.93
N CYS A 436 14.28 -14.15 4.89
CA CYS A 436 15.56 -13.69 5.42
C CYS A 436 15.45 -13.34 6.91
N GLU A 437 16.54 -12.82 7.49
CA GLU A 437 16.57 -12.31 8.86
C GLU A 437 16.42 -10.78 8.92
N ASP A 438 16.50 -10.11 7.78
CA ASP A 438 16.40 -8.66 7.62
C ASP A 438 14.95 -8.21 7.43
N ALA A 439 14.67 -6.91 7.65
CA ALA A 439 13.33 -6.37 7.54
C ALA A 439 12.88 -6.25 6.08
N LEU A 440 11.72 -6.84 5.75
CA LEU A 440 11.11 -6.69 4.44
C LEU A 440 10.38 -5.35 4.37
N SER A 441 10.59 -4.62 3.28
CA SER A 441 9.96 -3.32 3.01
C SER A 441 8.90 -3.39 1.92
N GLY A 442 9.05 -4.27 0.93
CA GLY A 442 8.10 -4.42 -0.17
C GLY A 442 7.95 -5.87 -0.63
N ILE A 443 6.83 -6.14 -1.29
CA ILE A 443 6.51 -7.42 -1.94
C ILE A 443 5.74 -7.16 -3.22
N ALA A 444 6.04 -7.91 -4.28
CA ALA A 444 5.29 -7.86 -5.53
C ALA A 444 5.10 -9.25 -6.12
N ARG A 445 4.02 -9.39 -6.91
CA ARG A 445 3.65 -10.61 -7.62
C ARG A 445 3.39 -10.30 -9.09
N ALA A 446 3.86 -11.17 -9.98
CA ALA A 446 3.48 -11.19 -11.38
C ALA A 446 3.28 -12.65 -11.83
N GLY A 447 2.02 -13.04 -12.07
CA GLY A 447 1.68 -14.44 -12.25
C GLY A 447 2.14 -15.26 -11.04
N ASP A 448 2.92 -16.31 -11.28
CA ASP A 448 3.46 -17.16 -10.22
C ASP A 448 4.72 -16.60 -9.52
N ARG A 449 5.39 -15.63 -10.15
CA ARG A 449 6.61 -15.03 -9.61
C ARG A 449 6.29 -14.13 -8.43
N LEU A 450 7.12 -14.22 -7.40
CA LEU A 450 7.14 -13.30 -6.26
C LEU A 450 8.54 -12.70 -6.11
N ALA A 451 8.59 -11.45 -5.69
CA ALA A 451 9.82 -10.82 -5.23
C ALA A 451 9.55 -10.00 -3.96
N VAL A 452 10.55 -9.92 -3.09
CA VAL A 452 10.56 -9.05 -1.92
C VAL A 452 11.85 -8.25 -1.89
N CYS A 453 11.79 -7.04 -1.35
CA CYS A 453 12.96 -6.23 -1.06
C CYS A 453 13.11 -6.00 0.45
N THR A 454 14.34 -5.73 0.87
CA THR A 454 14.65 -5.42 2.26
C THR A 454 15.03 -3.95 2.42
N ALA A 455 14.79 -3.41 3.62
CA ALA A 455 15.22 -2.06 3.99
C ALA A 455 16.76 -1.88 3.93
N ASP A 456 17.53 -2.97 3.97
CA ASP A 456 18.99 -2.96 3.82
C ASP A 456 19.45 -3.16 2.36
N GLY A 457 18.50 -3.29 1.42
CA GLY A 457 18.75 -3.22 -0.02
C GLY A 457 18.99 -4.55 -0.73
N ALA A 458 18.59 -5.67 -0.14
CA ALA A 458 18.61 -6.98 -0.80
C ALA A 458 17.28 -7.26 -1.50
N ILE A 459 17.34 -8.01 -2.62
CA ILE A 459 16.16 -8.54 -3.32
C ILE A 459 16.18 -10.06 -3.24
N TYR A 460 15.03 -10.65 -2.92
CA TYR A 460 14.81 -12.09 -2.98
C TYR A 460 13.66 -12.37 -3.94
N GLU A 461 13.83 -13.35 -4.82
CA GLU A 461 12.83 -13.74 -5.81
C GLU A 461 12.54 -15.25 -5.75
N ARG A 462 11.37 -15.60 -6.25
CA ARG A 462 10.91 -16.98 -6.43
C ARG A 462 10.04 -17.04 -7.68
N ASP A 463 10.40 -17.87 -8.66
CA ASP A 463 9.68 -17.97 -9.93
C ASP A 463 8.43 -18.88 -9.87
N ASP A 464 8.46 -19.96 -9.07
CA ASP A 464 7.32 -20.86 -8.85
C ASP A 464 6.95 -20.94 -7.36
N PRO A 465 5.65 -21.07 -6.99
CA PRO A 465 5.23 -21.16 -5.59
C PRO A 465 5.85 -22.32 -4.78
N THR A 466 6.46 -23.30 -5.44
CA THR A 466 7.13 -24.45 -4.83
C THR A 466 8.64 -24.33 -4.75
N ASP A 467 9.24 -23.33 -5.38
CA ASP A 467 10.68 -23.07 -5.34
C ASP A 467 11.10 -22.46 -3.99
N ASP A 468 12.39 -22.57 -3.68
CA ASP A 468 12.99 -21.86 -2.55
C ASP A 468 13.24 -20.39 -2.95
N TRP A 469 13.26 -19.48 -1.98
CA TRP A 469 13.65 -18.09 -2.23
C TRP A 469 15.13 -17.98 -2.60
N GLU A 470 15.42 -17.27 -3.69
CA GLU A 470 16.76 -17.00 -4.16
C GLU A 470 17.09 -15.52 -3.99
N ARG A 471 18.29 -15.22 -3.47
CA ARG A 471 18.76 -13.83 -3.36
C ARG A 471 19.37 -13.42 -4.70
N ALA A 472 18.88 -12.32 -5.27
CA ALA A 472 19.45 -11.73 -6.47
C ALA A 472 20.85 -11.16 -6.21
N ASP A 473 21.71 -11.18 -7.22
CA ASP A 473 23.04 -10.52 -7.17
C ASP A 473 22.91 -9.02 -7.48
N ALA A 474 22.08 -8.33 -6.70
CA ALA A 474 21.87 -6.90 -6.76
C ALA A 474 21.70 -6.38 -5.33
N ASP A 475 22.61 -5.50 -4.92
CA ASP A 475 22.57 -4.84 -3.61
C ASP A 475 22.43 -3.32 -3.81
N ALA A 476 21.53 -2.72 -3.04
CA ALA A 476 21.28 -1.29 -2.95
C ALA A 476 21.82 -0.74 -1.62
N GLU A 477 22.95 -0.04 -1.62
CA GLU A 477 23.53 0.51 -0.38
C GLU A 477 22.59 1.50 0.34
N GLY A 478 21.69 2.16 -0.40
CA GLY A 478 20.70 3.11 0.12
C GLY A 478 19.47 2.47 0.77
N GLY A 479 19.36 1.14 0.78
CA GLY A 479 18.12 0.45 1.15
C GLY A 479 17.06 0.50 0.04
N LEU A 480 16.10 -0.42 0.09
CA LEU A 480 14.96 -0.45 -0.82
C LEU A 480 13.66 -0.23 -0.03
N GLU A 481 12.78 0.59 -0.58
CA GLU A 481 11.48 0.92 0.01
C GLU A 481 10.35 0.13 -0.65
N ALA A 482 10.40 -0.04 -1.97
CA ALA A 482 9.35 -0.72 -2.73
C ALA A 482 9.90 -1.56 -3.88
N ILE A 483 9.08 -2.50 -4.34
CA ILE A 483 9.34 -3.38 -5.47
C ILE A 483 8.04 -3.62 -6.24
N ALA A 484 8.11 -3.63 -7.57
CA ALA A 484 7.01 -3.96 -8.47
C ALA A 484 7.47 -4.95 -9.55
N LEU A 485 6.55 -5.80 -10.00
CA LEU A 485 6.79 -6.80 -11.03
C LEU A 485 5.72 -6.72 -12.12
N GLY A 486 6.15 -6.86 -13.37
CA GLY A 486 5.33 -7.24 -14.52
C GLY A 486 5.90 -8.46 -15.23
N ASP A 487 5.33 -8.82 -16.38
CA ASP A 487 5.71 -10.04 -17.12
C ASP A 487 7.20 -10.07 -17.54
N GLY A 488 7.74 -8.92 -17.93
CA GLY A 488 9.11 -8.77 -18.46
C GLY A 488 9.95 -7.67 -17.83
N LEU A 489 9.38 -6.89 -16.90
CA LEU A 489 10.06 -5.82 -16.19
C LEU A 489 9.80 -5.97 -14.70
N GLY A 490 10.85 -5.88 -13.89
CA GLY A 490 10.74 -5.66 -12.44
C GLY A 490 11.48 -4.39 -12.06
N VAL A 491 10.99 -3.67 -11.06
CA VAL A 491 11.62 -2.44 -10.56
C VAL A 491 11.64 -2.47 -9.05
N ALA A 492 12.78 -2.15 -8.44
CA ALA A 492 12.90 -1.88 -7.01
C ALA A 492 13.50 -0.50 -6.81
N VAL A 493 12.97 0.26 -5.87
CA VAL A 493 13.36 1.66 -5.62
C VAL A 493 13.66 1.91 -4.16
N GLY A 494 14.44 2.95 -3.86
CA GLY A 494 14.72 3.32 -2.48
C GLY A 494 15.48 4.64 -2.29
N GLY A 495 16.34 4.66 -1.27
CA GLY A 495 17.06 5.86 -0.82
C GLY A 495 17.97 6.46 -1.89
N GLU A 496 18.11 7.79 -1.88
CA GLU A 496 19.05 8.54 -2.73
C GLU A 496 18.83 8.28 -4.25
N GLY A 497 17.58 8.13 -4.68
CA GLY A 497 17.24 7.85 -6.08
C GLY A 497 17.57 6.43 -6.56
N THR A 498 17.93 5.52 -5.64
CA THR A 498 18.30 4.14 -5.99
C THR A 498 17.17 3.48 -6.79
N THR A 499 17.53 2.93 -7.95
CA THR A 499 16.62 2.20 -8.84
C THR A 499 17.32 0.96 -9.38
N ILE A 500 16.69 -0.20 -9.25
CA ILE A 500 17.17 -1.48 -9.77
C ILE A 500 16.09 -2.07 -10.68
N GLU A 501 16.46 -2.45 -11.88
CA GLU A 501 15.57 -3.04 -12.87
C GLU A 501 15.92 -4.50 -13.14
N ARG A 502 14.90 -5.32 -13.35
CA ARG A 502 14.99 -6.71 -13.79
C ARG A 502 14.56 -6.81 -15.25
N ARG A 503 15.43 -7.30 -16.13
CA ARG A 503 15.16 -7.45 -17.58
C ARG A 503 15.86 -8.66 -18.18
#